data_AF-A0A6J5FDR6-F1
#
_entry.id   AF-A0A6J5FDR6-F1
#
_cell.length_a   1.000
_cell.length_b   1.000
_cell.length_c   1.000
_cell.angle_alpha   90.00
_cell.angle_beta   90.00
_cell.angle_gamma   90.00
#
_symmetry.space_group_name_H-M   'P 1'
#
loop_
_entity.id
_entity.type
_entity.pdbx_description
1 polymer ?
#
loop_
_entity_poly.entity_id
_entity_poly.type
_entity_poly.pdbx_seq_one_letter_code
_entity_poly.pdbx_strand_id
1 'polypeptide(L)' 'MSNDSTIYIGLDVHKDSITAAYAIDAGEVELFGKTRYHRR' A
#
# COMPACT_ATOMS: atom_id res chain seq x y z
N MET A 1 -23.15 -7.74 11.11
CA MET A 1 -21.86 -8.07 10.48
C MET A 1 -20.87 -7.07 11.04
N SER A 2 -20.04 -7.50 11.98
CA SER A 2 -18.96 -6.68 12.54
C SER A 2 -18.08 -6.26 11.38
N ASN A 3 -17.77 -4.96 11.25
CA ASN A 3 -16.86 -4.49 10.23
C ASN A 3 -15.48 -5.02 10.60
N ASP A 4 -15.12 -6.19 10.05
CA ASP A 4 -13.77 -6.71 10.07
C ASP A 4 -12.94 -5.74 9.22
N SER A 5 -12.31 -4.82 9.95
CA SER A 5 -11.40 -3.75 9.61
C SER A 5 -11.27 -3.29 8.15
N THR A 6 -11.66 -2.04 7.91
CA THR A 6 -11.48 -1.35 6.62
C THR A 6 -9.99 -1.11 6.36
N ILE A 7 -9.48 -1.59 5.23
CA ILE A 7 -8.09 -1.35 4.81
C ILE A 7 -8.06 -0.22 3.78
N TYR A 8 -7.36 0.85 4.10
CA TYR A 8 -7.05 1.94 3.19
C TYR A 8 -5.69 1.68 2.55
N ILE A 9 -5.59 1.81 1.22
CA ILE A 9 -4.36 1.57 0.48
C ILE A 9 -4.01 2.83 -0.33
N GLY A 10 -2.82 3.37 -0.10
CA GLY A 10 -2.20 4.41 -0.93
C GLY A 10 -1.23 3.79 -1.92
N LEU A 11 -1.40 4.07 -3.20
CA LEU A 11 -0.55 3.57 -4.28
C LEU A 11 0.17 4.74 -4.96
N ASP A 12 1.50 4.70 -4.97
CA ASP A 12 2.33 5.59 -5.77
C ASP A 12 2.93 4.82 -6.93
N VAL A 13 2.50 5.19 -8.14
CA VAL A 13 2.96 4.57 -9.40
C VAL A 13 3.92 5.54 -10.07
N HIS A 14 5.20 5.17 -10.03
CA HIS A 14 6.26 5.84 -10.75
C HIS A 14 6.65 5.04 -11.99
N LYS A 15 7.31 5.69 -12.96
CA LYS A 15 7.73 5.09 -14.24
C LYS A 15 8.47 3.75 -14.06
N ASP A 16 9.31 3.66 -13.03
CA ASP A 16 10.22 2.53 -12.80
C ASP A 16 10.00 1.81 -11.46
N SER A 17 8.97 2.20 -10.69
CA SER A 17 8.70 1.61 -9.38
C SER A 17 7.26 1.78 -8.93
N ILE A 18 6.78 0.83 -8.15
CA ILE A 18 5.49 0.92 -7.48
C ILE A 18 5.76 0.88 -5.97
N THR A 19 5.18 1.83 -5.25
CA THR A 19 5.20 1.88 -3.78
C THR A 19 3.78 1.81 -3.28
N ALA A 20 3.52 1.00 -2.25
CA ALA A 20 2.22 0.90 -1.61
C ALA A 20 2.36 1.17 -0.11
N ALA A 21 1.38 1.83 0.47
CA ALA A 21 1.22 1.98 1.91
C ALA A 21 -0.21 1.64 2.29
N TYR A 22 -0.44 1.15 3.51
CA TYR A 22 -1.78 0.78 3.96
C TYR A 22 -2.04 1.20 5.40
N ALA A 23 -3.31 1.34 5.76
CA ALA A 23 -3.76 1.58 7.13
C ALA A 23 -5.05 0.81 7.41
N ILE A 24 -5.20 0.34 8.64
CA ILE A 24 -6.36 -0.41 9.11
C ILE A 24 -7.25 0.54 9.93
N ASP A 25 -8.52 0.69 9.57
CA ASP A 25 -9.52 1.52 10.28
C ASP A 25 -9.03 2.94 10.62
N ALA A 26 -8.31 3.56 9.68
CA ALA A 26 -7.64 4.87 9.82
C ALA A 26 -6.57 4.95 10.94
N GLY A 27 -6.01 3.80 11.34
CA GLY A 27 -4.87 3.67 12.24
C GLY A 27 -3.53 4.03 11.59
N GLU A 28 -2.44 3.48 12.13
CA GLU A 28 -1.10 3.76 11.64
C GLU A 28 -0.91 3.32 10.19
N VAL A 29 -0.15 4.12 9.45
CA VAL A 29 0.20 3.84 8.05
C VAL A 29 1.48 3.02 8.02
N GLU A 30 1.40 1.85 7.38
CA GLU A 30 2.53 0.97 7.14
C GLU A 30 2.95 0.98 5.68
N LEU A 31 4.26 1.04 5.43
CA LEU A 31 4.82 1.02 4.08
C LEU A 31 5.05 -0.42 3.62
N PHE A 32 4.40 -0.81 2.53
CA PHE A 32 4.72 -2.04 1.82
C PHE A 32 5.98 -1.80 0.98
N GLY A 33 7.07 -2.51 1.30
CA GLY A 33 8.41 -2.26 0.78
C GLY A 33 8.50 -1.97 -0.72
N LYS A 34 9.46 -1.10 -1.11
CA LYS A 34 9.65 -0.63 -2.49
C LYS A 34 9.76 -1.82 -3.45
N THR A 35 8.74 -2.00 -4.29
CA THR A 35 8.78 -3.03 -5.33
C THR A 35 9.35 -2.39 -6.59
N ARG A 36 10.65 -2.62 -6.84
CA ARG A 36 11.30 -2.18 -8.06
C ARG A 36 10.97 -3.17 -9.17
N TYR A 37 10.18 -2.76 -10.15
CA TYR A 37 9.88 -3.59 -11.30
C TYR A 37 11.06 -3.52 -12.28
N HIS A 38 11.93 -4.55 -12.28
CA HIS A 38 13.00 -4.66 -13.27
C HIS A 38 12.48 -5.44 -14.47
N ARG A 39 12.16 -4.72 -15.56
CA ARG A 39 11.78 -5.32 -16.84
C ARG A 39 13.05 -5.89 -17.47
N ARG A 40 13.20 -7.23 -17.45
CA ARG A 40 14.16 -7.92 -18.31
C ARG A 40 13.73 -7.81 -19.76
#